data_AF-A0A8F4XGS6-F1
#
_entry.id   AF-A0A8F4XGS6-F1
#
_cell.length_a   1.000
_cell.length_b   1.000
_cell.length_c   1.000
_cell.angle_alpha   90.00
_cell.angle_beta   90.00
_cell.angle_gamma   90.00
#
_symmetry.space_group_name_H-M   'P 1'
#
loop_
_entity.id
_entity.type
_entity.pdbx_description
1 polymer ?
#
loop_
_entity_poly.entity_id
_entity_poly.type
_entity_poly.pdbx_seq_one_letter_code
_entity_poly.pdbx_strand_id
1 'polypeptide(L)' 'MAVPKKRISTSKKHIRKNIWKRKGYWTALKAFSLGKSLLTGNSKSFFVQQKKK' A
#
# COMPACT_ATOMS: atom_id res chain seq x y z
N MET A 1 -25.76 -6.08 -23.41
CA MET A 1 -24.54 -6.06 -22.56
C MET A 1 -23.72 -7.31 -22.85
N ALA A 2 -22.39 -7.22 -22.86
CA ALA A 2 -21.55 -8.39 -23.10
C ALA A 2 -21.50 -9.30 -21.86
N VAL A 3 -21.70 -10.61 -22.05
CA VAL A 3 -21.72 -11.62 -20.99
C VAL A 3 -20.52 -12.57 -21.16
N PRO A 4 -19.78 -12.90 -20.10
CA PRO A 4 -18.65 -13.83 -20.19
C PRO A 4 -19.14 -15.24 -20.56
N LYS A 5 -18.59 -15.80 -21.64
CA LYS A 5 -18.97 -17.14 -22.12
C LYS A 5 -18.52 -18.26 -21.19
N LYS A 6 -17.40 -18.07 -20.48
CA LYS A 6 -16.79 -19.04 -19.55
C LYS A 6 -16.22 -18.32 -18.34
N ARG A 7 -16.16 -19.01 -17.20
CA ARG A 7 -15.47 -18.51 -16.00
C ARG A 7 -13.97 -18.43 -16.24
N ILE A 8 -13.33 -17.45 -15.60
CA ILE A 8 -11.88 -17.31 -15.62
C ILE A 8 -11.26 -18.45 -14.80
N SER A 9 -10.13 -18.99 -15.27
CA SER A 9 -9.38 -20.00 -14.51
C SER A 9 -8.92 -19.46 -13.16
N THR A 10 -8.73 -20.35 -12.19
CA THR A 10 -8.29 -19.98 -10.84
C THR A 10 -6.98 -19.19 -10.90
N SER A 11 -5.99 -19.67 -11.66
CA SER A 11 -4.70 -18.99 -11.85
C SER A 11 -4.85 -17.55 -12.38
N LYS A 12 -5.62 -17.34 -13.46
CA LYS A 12 -5.85 -16.00 -14.04
C LYS A 12 -6.56 -15.06 -13.06
N LYS A 13 -7.47 -15.57 -12.24
CA LYS A 13 -8.12 -14.80 -11.16
C LYS A 13 -7.09 -14.38 -10.09
N HIS A 14 -6.21 -15.28 -9.67
CA HIS A 14 -5.18 -14.97 -8.67
C HIS A 14 -4.17 -13.93 -9.17
N ILE A 15 -3.72 -14.03 -10.42
CA ILE A 15 -2.80 -13.04 -11.02
C ILE A 15 -3.40 -11.63 -10.96
N ARG A 16 -4.66 -11.46 -11.37
CA ARG A 16 -5.35 -10.16 -11.31
C ARG A 16 -5.43 -9.61 -9.89
N LYS A 17 -5.74 -10.47 -8.89
CA LYS A 17 -5.76 -10.07 -7.48
C LYS A 17 -4.37 -9.69 -6.97
N ASN A 18 -3.32 -10.41 -7.38
CA ASN A 18 -1.95 -10.14 -6.96
C ASN A 18 -1.44 -8.80 -7.48
N ILE A 19 -1.83 -8.39 -8.69
CA ILE A 19 -1.51 -7.05 -9.23
C ILE A 19 -2.10 -5.96 -8.33
N TRP A 20 -3.35 -6.13 -7.86
CA TRP A 20 -3.97 -5.19 -6.94
C TRP A 20 -3.27 -5.17 -5.58
N LYS A 21 -2.97 -6.35 -5.01
CA LYS A 21 -2.26 -6.48 -3.72
C LYS A 21 -0.84 -5.90 -3.75
N ARG A 22 -0.12 -6.02 -4.88
CA ARG A 22 1.25 -5.51 -5.06
C ARG A 22 1.34 -3.99 -4.87
N LYS A 23 0.26 -3.24 -5.13
CA LYS A 23 0.24 -1.79 -4.90
C LYS A 23 0.46 -1.44 -3.42
N GLY A 24 -0.06 -2.26 -2.51
CA GLY A 24 0.09 -2.05 -1.06
C GLY A 24 1.55 -2.16 -0.58
N TYR A 25 2.35 -3.00 -1.23
CA TYR A 25 3.76 -3.17 -0.89
C TYR A 25 4.55 -1.86 -1.04
N TRP A 26 4.35 -1.15 -2.15
CA TRP A 26 5.03 0.13 -2.38
C TRP A 26 4.61 1.21 -1.37
N THR A 27 3.32 1.25 -1.03
CA THR A 27 2.82 2.15 0.01
C THR A 27 3.42 1.82 1.37
N ALA A 28 3.54 0.53 1.71
CA ALA A 28 4.15 0.09 2.97
C ALA A 28 5.63 0.49 3.07
N LEU A 29 6.40 0.34 1.98
CA LEU A 29 7.80 0.78 1.95
C LEU A 29 7.94 2.29 2.19
N LYS A 30 7.13 3.10 1.53
CA LYS A 30 7.11 4.56 1.72
C LYS A 30 6.71 4.93 3.14
N ALA A 31 5.66 4.29 3.68
CA ALA A 31 5.18 4.53 5.04
C ALA A 31 6.25 4.15 6.09
N PHE A 32 6.96 3.04 5.90
CA PHE A 32 8.03 2.61 6.80
C PHE A 32 9.20 3.61 6.82
N SER A 33 9.67 4.03 5.64
CA SER A 33 10.72 5.05 5.52
C SER A 33 10.30 6.37 6.20
N LEU A 34 9.05 6.79 5.96
CA LEU A 34 8.49 7.99 6.59
C LEU A 34 8.43 7.87 8.12
N GLY A 35 7.97 6.74 8.65
CA GLY A 35 7.91 6.49 10.09
C GLY A 35 9.29 6.57 10.75
N LYS A 36 10.32 6.00 10.12
CA LYS A 36 11.70 6.09 10.62
C LYS A 36 12.20 7.54 10.65
N SER A 37 11.92 8.33 9.61
CA SER A 37 12.28 9.76 9.55
C SER A 37 11.59 10.61 10.62
N LEU A 38 10.35 10.28 10.96
CA LEU A 38 9.59 10.96 12.01
C LEU A 38 10.10 10.62 13.41
N LEU A 39 10.46 9.35 13.64
CA LEU A 39 10.95 8.88 14.95
C LEU A 39 12.28 9.52 15.36
N THR A 40 13.15 9.88 14.40
CA THR A 40 14.45 10.48 14.70
C THR A 40 14.35 11.96 15.09
N GLY A 41 13.23 12.65 14.83
CA GLY A 41 13.03 14.06 15.22
C GLY A 41 13.94 15.09 14.53
N ASN A 42 14.86 14.64 13.67
CA ASN A 42 15.83 15.50 12.98
C ASN A 42 15.23 16.20 11.75
N SER A 43 14.12 15.68 11.21
CA SER A 43 13.49 16.19 10.02
C SER A 43 12.61 17.41 10.34
N LYS A 44 13.03 18.60 9.88
CA LYS A 44 12.30 19.87 10.09
C LYS A 44 11.15 20.11 9.11
N SER A 45 11.05 19.29 8.07
CA SER A 45 10.05 19.44 6.99
C SER A 45 8.70 18.79 7.30
N PHE A 46 8.67 17.82 8.23
CA PHE A 46 7.45 17.09 8.58
C PHE A 46 6.97 17.52 9.96
N PHE A 47 5.72 17.97 10.05
CA PHE A 47 5.08 18.32 11.32
C PHE A 47 4.10 17.21 11.73
N VAL A 48 4.23 16.70 12.95
CA VAL A 48 3.32 15.73 13.54
C VAL A 48 2.84 16.27 14.88
N GLN A 49 1.53 16.36 15.06
CA GLN A 49 0.94 16.81 16.32
C GLN A 49 1.18 15.76 17.40
N GLN A 50 2.07 16.07 18.36
CA GLN A 50 2.26 15.24 19.54
C GLN A 50 1.09 15.49 20.50
N LYS A 51 0.27 14.46 20.73
CA LYS A 51 -0.69 14.51 21.84
C LYS A 51 0.10 14.37 23.14
N LYS A 52 0.10 15.42 23.96
CA LYS A 52 0.57 15.33 25.35
C LYS A 52 -0.36 14.35 26.10
N LYS A 53 0.24 13.43 26.85
CA LYS A 53 -0.49 12.65 27.87
C LYS A 53 -0.95 13.57 28.99
#